data_AF-A0A2M7T545-F1
#
_entry.id   AF-A0A2M7T545-F1
#
_cell.length_a   1.000
_cell.length_b   1.000
_cell.length_c   1.000
_cell.angle_alpha   90.00
_cell.angle_beta   90.00
_cell.angle_gamma   90.00
#
_symmetry.space_group_name_H-M   'P 1'
#
loop_
_entity.id
_entity.type
_entity.pdbx_description
1 polymer ?
#
loop_
_entity_poly.entity_id
_entity_poly.type
_entity_poly.pdbx_seq_one_letter_code
_entity_poly.pdbx_strand_id
1 'polypeptide(L)'
;NEAARFAAEKGYDAFTTTLLISPYQKHELLNQLGVEIGSHYGIEFKYWDFRPGFRAGQERAKELDMYRQPYCGCIYSELERYAKKLNTTMDAVRGNNRESRTTG
;
A
#
# COMPACT_ATOMS: atom_id res chain seq x y z
N ASN A 1 -10.34 1.16 16.10
CA ASN A 1 -11.27 0.00 16.07
C ASN A 1 -12.71 0.41 15.75
N GLU A 2 -12.92 1.45 14.96
CA GLU A 2 -14.27 2.01 14.70
C GLU A 2 -15.14 1.07 13.86
N ALA A 3 -14.56 0.40 12.86
CA ALA A 3 -15.28 -0.58 12.04
C ALA A 3 -15.89 -1.71 12.87
N ALA A 4 -15.13 -2.27 13.82
CA ALA A 4 -15.61 -3.31 14.73
C ALA A 4 -16.72 -2.81 15.66
N ARG A 5 -16.51 -1.64 16.29
CA ARG A 5 -17.53 -1.01 17.15
C ARG A 5 -18.83 -0.76 16.39
N PHE A 6 -18.74 -0.09 15.24
CA PHE A 6 -19.90 0.20 14.39
C PHE A 6 -20.60 -1.08 13.97
N ALA A 7 -19.84 -2.11 13.60
CA ALA A 7 -20.42 -3.34 13.12
C ALA A 7 -21.18 -4.09 14.23
N ALA A 8 -20.64 -4.11 15.46
CA ALA A 8 -21.30 -4.66 16.64
C ALA A 8 -22.57 -3.86 17.01
N GLU A 9 -22.49 -2.53 17.04
CA GLU A 9 -23.63 -1.64 17.34
C GLU A 9 -24.80 -1.77 16.37
N LYS A 10 -24.50 -2.14 15.12
CA LYS A 10 -25.51 -2.33 14.05
C LYS A 10 -25.95 -3.77 13.87
N GLY A 11 -25.38 -4.72 14.62
CA GLY A 11 -25.75 -6.14 14.55
C GLY A 11 -25.34 -6.80 13.24
N TYR A 12 -24.22 -6.41 12.64
CA TYR A 12 -23.64 -7.15 11.51
C TYR A 12 -22.90 -8.40 11.99
N ASP A 13 -22.73 -9.37 11.10
CA ASP A 13 -22.11 -10.66 11.44
C ASP A 13 -20.59 -10.55 11.69
N ALA A 14 -19.91 -9.71 10.90
CA ALA A 14 -18.46 -9.60 10.92
C ALA A 14 -17.95 -8.25 10.39
N PHE A 15 -16.68 -7.96 10.66
CA PHE A 15 -15.93 -6.87 10.02
C PHE A 15 -14.62 -7.39 9.42
N THR A 16 -14.03 -6.63 8.49
CA THR A 16 -12.74 -6.97 7.87
C THR A 16 -11.97 -5.70 7.50
N THR A 17 -10.82 -5.84 6.83
CA THR A 17 -9.98 -4.72 6.40
C THR A 17 -9.49 -4.89 4.96
N THR A 18 -9.41 -3.77 4.24
CA THR A 18 -8.87 -3.71 2.87
C THR A 18 -7.37 -3.97 2.84
N LEU A 19 -6.66 -3.90 3.97
CA LEU A 19 -5.22 -4.16 4.03
C LEU A 19 -4.85 -5.59 3.60
N LEU A 20 -5.80 -6.53 3.65
CA LEU A 20 -5.63 -7.93 3.26
C LEU A 20 -5.47 -8.17 1.75
N ILE A 21 -5.57 -7.14 0.91
CA ILE A 21 -5.28 -7.22 -0.54
C ILE A 21 -3.78 -7.18 -0.85
N SER A 22 -2.99 -6.54 0.01
CA SER A 22 -1.60 -6.20 -0.33
C SER A 22 -0.64 -7.30 0.08
N PRO A 23 0.17 -7.86 -0.85
CA PRO A 23 1.17 -8.88 -0.52
C PRO A 23 2.32 -8.35 0.34
N TYR A 24 2.40 -7.04 0.54
CA TYR A 24 3.44 -6.38 1.33
C TYR A 24 3.05 -6.17 2.80
N GLN A 25 1.80 -6.46 3.17
CA GLN A 25 1.33 -6.32 4.55
C GLN A 25 1.64 -7.57 5.38
N LYS A 26 1.73 -7.41 6.71
CA LYS A 26 1.95 -8.51 7.65
C LYS A 26 0.60 -9.17 7.99
N HIS A 27 0.15 -10.09 7.15
CA HIS A 27 -1.18 -10.71 7.26
C HIS A 27 -1.42 -11.41 8.60
N GLU A 28 -0.42 -12.10 9.12
CA GLU A 28 -0.51 -12.83 10.39
C GLU A 28 -0.76 -11.86 11.55
N LEU A 29 -0.03 -10.74 11.57
CA LEU A 29 -0.22 -9.68 12.55
C LEU A 29 -1.59 -9.02 12.39
N LEU A 30 -2.01 -8.73 11.16
CA LEU A 30 -3.34 -8.17 10.89
C LEU A 30 -4.46 -9.10 11.35
N ASN A 31 -4.31 -10.41 11.15
CA ASN A 31 -5.28 -11.40 11.60
C ASN A 31 -5.34 -11.46 13.13
N GLN A 32 -4.18 -11.50 13.80
CA GLN A 32 -4.11 -11.50 15.26
C GLN A 32 -4.79 -10.26 15.85
N LEU A 33 -4.45 -9.06 15.37
CA LEU A 33 -5.05 -7.81 15.82
C LEU A 33 -6.55 -7.76 15.51
N GLY A 34 -6.96 -8.22 14.32
CA GLY A 34 -8.36 -8.28 13.93
C GLY A 34 -9.17 -9.14 14.90
N VAL A 35 -8.68 -10.35 15.21
CA VAL A 35 -9.32 -11.25 16.18
C VAL A 35 -9.39 -10.62 17.56
N GLU A 36 -8.31 -10.02 18.06
CA GLU A 36 -8.28 -9.34 19.36
C GLU A 36 -9.33 -8.22 19.44
N ILE A 37 -9.40 -7.38 18.40
CA ILE A 37 -10.39 -6.30 18.29
C ILE A 37 -11.81 -6.88 18.24
N GLY A 38 -12.02 -7.94 17.44
CA GLY A 38 -13.32 -8.59 17.32
C GLY A 38 -13.80 -9.17 18.65
N SER A 39 -12.93 -9.86 19.39
CA SER A 39 -13.21 -10.36 20.73
C SER A 39 -13.58 -9.24 21.71
N HIS A 40 -12.92 -8.08 21.63
CA HIS A 40 -13.24 -6.94 22.49
C HIS A 40 -14.65 -6.38 22.25
N TYR A 41 -15.12 -6.36 21.00
CA TYR A 41 -16.45 -5.83 20.64
C TYR A 41 -17.54 -6.90 20.50
N GLY A 42 -17.19 -8.18 20.64
CA GLY A 42 -18.12 -9.30 20.47
C GLY A 42 -18.56 -9.52 19.01
N ILE A 43 -17.69 -9.26 18.04
CA ILE A 43 -17.97 -9.43 16.61
C ILE A 43 -16.84 -10.19 15.88
N GLU A 44 -17.17 -11.02 14.89
CA GLU A 44 -16.19 -11.79 14.14
C GLU A 44 -15.28 -10.86 13.31
N PHE A 45 -13.97 -11.05 13.40
CA PHE A 45 -13.06 -10.53 12.38
C PHE A 45 -12.95 -11.54 11.24
N LYS A 46 -13.47 -11.18 10.06
CA LYS A 46 -13.40 -12.01 8.87
C LYS A 46 -12.06 -11.85 8.18
N TYR A 47 -11.15 -12.80 8.42
CA TYR A 47 -9.96 -12.92 7.60
C TYR A 47 -10.29 -13.53 6.24
N TRP A 48 -9.81 -12.91 5.18
CA TRP A 48 -9.84 -13.44 3.83
C TRP A 48 -8.54 -13.08 3.11
N ASP A 49 -7.91 -14.05 2.46
CA ASP A 49 -6.71 -13.80 1.66
C ASP A 49 -7.08 -13.24 0.28
N PHE A 50 -7.03 -11.91 0.15
CA PHE A 50 -7.30 -11.24 -1.12
C PHE A 50 -6.06 -11.13 -2.03
N ARG A 51 -4.87 -11.53 -1.58
CA ARG A 51 -3.61 -11.41 -2.34
C ARG A 51 -3.66 -12.02 -3.75
N PRO A 52 -4.38 -13.15 -4.00
CA PRO A 52 -4.52 -13.67 -5.37
C PRO A 52 -5.11 -12.66 -6.37
N GLY A 53 -5.98 -11.75 -5.91
CA GLY A 53 -6.58 -10.71 -6.73
C GLY A 53 -5.69 -9.48 -6.97
N PHE A 54 -4.58 -9.33 -6.24
CA PHE A 54 -3.76 -8.12 -6.28
C PHE A 54 -3.24 -7.79 -7.69
N ARG A 55 -2.64 -8.78 -8.38
CA ARG A 55 -2.08 -8.56 -9.72
C ARG A 55 -3.16 -8.33 -10.77
N ALA A 56 -4.22 -9.13 -10.74
CA ALA A 56 -5.35 -8.97 -11.66
C ALA A 56 -6.01 -7.59 -11.52
N GLY A 57 -6.18 -7.08 -10.29
CA GLY A 57 -6.71 -5.73 -10.07
C GLY A 57 -5.80 -4.63 -10.63
N GLN A 58 -4.48 -4.81 -10.50
CA GLN A 58 -3.48 -3.88 -11.03
C GLN A 58 -3.47 -3.85 -12.57
N GLU A 59 -3.65 -5.00 -13.21
CA GLU A 59 -3.78 -5.14 -14.66
C GLU A 59 -5.09 -4.52 -15.15
N ARG A 60 -6.21 -4.84 -14.51
CA ARG A 60 -7.54 -4.27 -14.82
C ARG A 60 -7.54 -2.74 -14.75
N ALA A 61 -6.92 -2.17 -13.71
CA ALA A 61 -6.79 -0.71 -13.58
C ALA A 61 -5.99 -0.09 -14.73
N LYS A 62 -4.96 -0.78 -15.24
CA LYS A 62 -4.18 -0.34 -16.40
C LYS A 62 -4.99 -0.40 -17.69
N GLU A 63 -5.76 -1.46 -17.89
CA GLU A 63 -6.66 -1.60 -19.05
C GLU A 63 -7.73 -0.51 -19.11
N LEU A 64 -8.20 -0.07 -17.94
CA LEU A 64 -9.20 0.98 -17.78
C LEU A 64 -8.62 2.40 -17.82
N ASP A 65 -7.33 2.56 -18.09
CA ASP A 65 -6.60 3.84 -18.04
C ASP A 65 -6.82 4.62 -16.73
N MET A 66 -6.95 3.90 -15.61
CA MET A 66 -7.12 4.52 -14.30
C MET A 66 -5.79 5.10 -13.83
N TYR A 67 -5.83 6.35 -13.35
CA TYR A 67 -4.67 6.95 -12.70
C TYR A 67 -4.25 6.11 -11.48
N ARG A 68 -3.01 5.63 -11.49
CA ARG A 68 -2.44 4.82 -10.42
C ARG A 68 -1.40 5.62 -9.65
N GLN A 69 -1.77 6.06 -8.47
CA GLN A 69 -0.88 6.82 -7.60
C GLN A 69 0.29 5.94 -7.12
N PRO A 70 1.57 6.27 -7.43
CA PRO A 70 2.74 5.49 -7.00
C PRO A 70 3.24 5.86 -5.59
N TYR A 71 2.42 6.54 -4.80
CA TYR A 71 2.76 7.07 -3.47
C TYR A 71 1.53 7.09 -2.57
N CYS A 72 1.75 7.24 -1.27
CA CYS A 72 0.73 7.14 -0.21
C CYS A 72 -0.14 8.41 -0.06
N GLY A 73 0.34 9.54 -0.59
CA GLY A 73 -0.24 10.87 -0.36
C GLY A 73 0.33 11.58 0.86
N CYS A 74 1.05 10.87 1.72
CA CYS A 74 1.79 11.43 2.85
C CYS A 74 3.06 12.16 2.37
N ILE A 75 3.47 13.20 3.13
CA ILE A 75 4.67 14.01 2.85
C ILE A 75 5.93 13.15 2.66
N TYR A 76 6.09 12.09 3.46
CA TYR A 76 7.21 11.17 3.35
C TYR A 76 7.25 10.46 1.99
N SER A 77 6.12 9.87 1.56
CA SER A 77 6.05 9.19 0.26
C SER A 77 6.19 10.14 -0.92
N GLU A 78 5.76 11.40 -0.78
CA GLU A 78 5.91 12.41 -1.81
C GLU A 78 7.38 12.88 -1.91
N LEU A 79 8.05 13.06 -0.77
CA LEU A 79 9.49 13.34 -0.71
C LEU A 79 10.31 12.21 -1.36
N GLU A 80 10.03 10.95 -1.02
CA GLU A 80 10.71 9.79 -1.62
C GLU A 80 10.54 9.74 -3.15
N ARG A 81 9.33 10.05 -3.62
CA ARG A 81 9.00 10.11 -5.05
C ARG A 81 9.84 11.16 -5.80
N TYR A 82 10.04 12.35 -5.22
CA TYR A 82 10.88 13.40 -5.83
C TYR A 82 12.37 13.15 -5.65
N ALA A 83 12.80 12.63 -4.50
CA ALA A 83 14.19 12.31 -4.23
C ALA A 83 14.75 11.31 -5.27
N LYS A 84 13.95 10.30 -5.66
CA LYS A 84 14.34 9.36 -6.71
C LYS A 84 14.61 10.06 -8.05
N LYS A 85 13.76 11.01 -8.44
CA LYS A 85 13.96 11.79 -9.67
C LYS A 85 15.20 12.67 -9.59
N LEU A 86 15.40 13.36 -8.47
CA LEU A 86 16.57 14.21 -8.24
C LEU A 86 17.87 13.41 -8.32
N ASN A 87 17.93 12.24 -7.67
CA ASN A 87 19.10 11.38 -7.72
C ASN A 87 19.41 10.91 -9.14
N THR A 88 18.40 10.47 -9.89
CA THR A 88 18.58 10.08 -11.31
C THR A 88 19.14 11.23 -12.15
N THR A 89 18.62 12.45 -11.95
CA THR A 89 19.12 13.64 -12.64
C THR A 89 20.56 13.97 -12.24
N MET A 90 20.88 13.91 -10.94
CA MET A 90 22.23 14.19 -10.43
C MET A 90 23.25 13.16 -10.95
N ASP A 91 22.87 11.89 -11.04
CA ASP A 91 23.72 10.82 -11.58
C ASP A 91 23.98 11.03 -13.07
N ALA A 92 22.97 11.43 -13.85
CA ALA A 92 23.13 11.77 -15.27
C ALA A 92 24.07 12.97 -15.49
N VAL A 93 23.93 14.03 -14.68
CA VAL A 93 24.82 15.21 -14.73
C VAL A 93 26.27 14.84 -14.37
N ARG A 94 26.45 13.98 -13.36
CA ARG A 94 27.79 13.49 -12.96
C ARG A 94 28.42 12.60 -14.04
N GLY A 95 27.62 11.81 -14.76
CA GLY A 95 28.06 11.01 -15.90
C GLY A 95 28.59 11.86 -17.05
N ASN A 96 27.80 12.85 -17.50
CA ASN A 96 28.19 13.74 -18.60
C ASN A 96 29.45 14.58 -18.29
N ASN A 97 29.65 14.95 -17.02
CA ASN A 97 30.85 15.70 -16.61
C ASN A 97 32.13 14.85 -16.53
N ARG A 98 32.05 13.52 -16.58
CA ARG A 98 33.23 12.63 -16.63
C ARG A 98 33.71 12.40 -18.07
N GLU A 99 32.79 12.29 -19.03
CA GLU A 99 33.12 12.16 -20.46
C GLU A 99 33.72 13.45 -21.05
N SER A 100 33.31 14.63 -20.58
CA SER A 100 33.88 15.90 -21.04
C SER A 100 35.31 16.19 -20.56
N ARG A 101 35.84 15.42 -19.60
CA ARG A 101 37.20 15.58 -19.07
C ARG A 101 38.22 14.62 -19.67
N THR A 102 37.82 13.70 -20.53
CA THR A 102 38.70 12.66 -21.12
C THR A 102 39.08 12.93 -22.58
N THR A 103 38.62 14.03 -23.18
CA THR A 103 38.91 14.43 -24.57
C THR A 103 39.74 15.72 -24.69
N GLY A 104 40.47 16.12 -23.63
CA GLY A 104 41.38 17.27 -23.61
C GLY A 104 42.84 16.86 -23.63
#